data_AF-A0A812LGD3-F1
#
_entry.id   AF-A0A812LGD3-F1
#
_cell.length_a   1.000
_cell.length_b   1.000
_cell.length_c   1.000
_cell.angle_alpha   90.00
_cell.angle_beta   90.00
_cell.angle_gamma   90.00
#
_symmetry.space_group_name_H-M   'P 1'
#
loop_
_entity.id
_entity.type
_entity.pdbx_description
1 polymer ?
#
loop_
_entity_poly.entity_id
_entity_poly.type
_entity_poly.pdbx_seq_one_letter_code
_entity_poly.pdbx_strand_id
1 'polypeptide(L)'
;MAEASPPAADLQPSGARLLESTLYKEDVFTNEHTSVWGSFYDPETKRWGYGCCKVMEKQSKCTAEKAPEPEPNSSDLDNSPESLGPDEVEIIDWNNPPAELRPRGSFKAPTAWVEHYVRHYVGEWQRKAEDGYAGFPDLAVTTLKPLLKPSMEALEILIRRLHNPRELDRSEKTVRRGRETRAGMEGRVQEERSVLEQLDDITSNSASLDYLAARAGYMKLTLGNKTWNNTFVAHVAACTMKGAREYRRNRDNYNTYDMDPDSQKYMHALLKLVQLAQCLKPNPDQSKNCVF
;
A
#
# COMPACT_ATOMS: atom_id res chain seq x y z
N MET A 1 -16.31 39.72 -40.38
CA MET A 1 -17.41 39.20 -39.56
C MET A 1 -16.82 38.19 -38.62
N ALA A 2 -16.89 38.48 -37.32
CA ALA A 2 -16.36 37.65 -36.26
C ALA A 2 -17.27 36.44 -36.06
N GLU A 3 -16.69 35.25 -35.87
CA GLU A 3 -17.38 34.16 -35.20
C GLU A 3 -16.42 33.50 -34.22
N ALA A 4 -16.84 33.47 -32.97
CA ALA A 4 -16.07 33.19 -31.78
C ALA A 4 -15.85 31.68 -31.60
N SER A 5 -14.65 31.32 -31.12
CA SER A 5 -14.40 30.00 -30.53
C SER A 5 -15.21 29.84 -29.23
N PRO A 6 -15.87 28.69 -29.00
CA PRO A 6 -16.46 28.43 -27.69
C PRO A 6 -15.37 28.07 -26.66
N PRO A 7 -15.53 28.47 -25.38
CA PRO A 7 -14.53 28.24 -24.34
C PRO A 7 -14.57 26.80 -23.81
N ALA A 8 -13.38 26.32 -23.42
CA ALA A 8 -13.18 25.07 -22.69
C ALA A 8 -13.88 25.14 -21.32
N ALA A 9 -14.71 24.15 -21.02
CA ALA A 9 -15.33 23.97 -19.72
C ALA A 9 -14.84 22.65 -19.09
N ASP A 10 -13.93 22.83 -18.14
CA ASP A 10 -13.68 22.11 -16.89
C ASP A 10 -13.82 20.58 -16.80
N LEU A 11 -12.68 19.99 -16.45
CA LEU A 11 -12.51 18.63 -15.97
C LEU A 11 -12.76 18.54 -14.44
N GLN A 12 -13.70 17.66 -14.08
CA GLN A 12 -13.67 16.66 -12.96
C GLN A 12 -14.07 17.09 -11.51
N PRO A 13 -14.70 16.20 -10.69
CA PRO A 13 -14.08 14.91 -10.31
C PRO A 13 -14.94 13.64 -10.08
N SER A 14 -14.21 12.53 -10.22
CA SER A 14 -14.17 11.32 -9.38
C SER A 14 -15.46 10.52 -9.08
N GLY A 15 -15.48 9.32 -9.66
CA GLY A 15 -16.33 8.19 -9.29
C GLY A 15 -16.45 7.32 -10.52
N ALA A 16 -15.87 6.12 -10.51
CA ALA A 16 -15.85 5.24 -11.68
C ALA A 16 -17.28 4.91 -12.14
N ARG A 17 -17.81 5.70 -13.08
CA ARG A 17 -19.11 5.48 -13.69
C ARG A 17 -18.92 4.34 -14.68
N LEU A 18 -19.41 3.16 -14.33
CA LEU A 18 -19.63 2.09 -15.29
C LEU A 18 -20.33 2.70 -16.52
N LEU A 19 -19.86 2.35 -17.72
CA LEU A 19 -20.43 2.85 -18.98
C LEU A 19 -21.95 2.75 -18.92
N GLU A 20 -22.61 3.90 -18.97
CA GLU A 20 -24.06 4.00 -18.82
C GLU A 20 -24.73 3.22 -19.94
N SER A 21 -25.55 2.24 -19.58
CA SER A 21 -26.14 1.35 -20.58
C SER A 21 -27.17 2.11 -21.40
N THR A 22 -27.09 2.03 -22.73
CA THR A 22 -28.06 2.67 -23.64
C THR A 22 -29.40 1.93 -23.67
N LEU A 23 -29.45 0.68 -23.18
CA LEU A 23 -30.64 -0.16 -23.14
C LEU A 23 -31.47 0.04 -21.87
N TYR A 24 -30.84 0.29 -20.72
CA TYR A 24 -31.49 0.44 -19.43
C TYR A 24 -30.95 1.69 -18.71
N LYS A 25 -31.85 2.66 -18.49
CA LYS A 25 -31.54 3.82 -17.65
C LYS A 25 -31.76 3.45 -16.20
N GLU A 26 -30.68 3.36 -15.44
CA GLU A 26 -30.72 3.23 -13.98
C GLU A 26 -31.12 4.58 -13.37
N ASP A 27 -31.56 4.57 -12.11
CA ASP A 27 -31.88 5.78 -11.33
C ASP A 27 -32.91 6.74 -11.97
N VAL A 28 -33.91 6.20 -12.68
CA VAL A 28 -35.03 6.99 -13.22
C VAL A 28 -36.03 7.32 -12.10
N PHE A 29 -35.93 8.55 -11.59
CA PHE A 29 -36.88 9.11 -10.64
C PHE A 29 -38.16 9.56 -11.36
N THR A 30 -39.29 8.99 -10.98
CA THR A 30 -40.62 9.35 -11.52
C THR A 30 -41.39 10.15 -10.46
N ASN A 31 -42.31 11.03 -10.87
CA ASN A 31 -43.27 11.71 -9.98
C ASN A 31 -42.68 12.40 -8.72
N GLU A 32 -41.57 13.11 -8.89
CA GLU A 32 -40.92 13.95 -7.86
C GLU A 32 -40.36 13.19 -6.64
N HIS A 33 -40.14 11.87 -6.77
CA HIS A 33 -39.48 11.07 -5.74
C HIS A 33 -37.95 11.20 -5.80
N THR A 34 -37.26 11.11 -4.65
CA THR A 34 -35.78 11.11 -4.56
C THR A 34 -35.17 9.71 -4.45
N SER A 35 -35.99 8.67 -4.59
CA SER A 35 -35.57 7.26 -4.55
C SER A 35 -36.35 6.47 -5.61
N VAL A 36 -35.74 5.40 -6.14
CA VAL A 36 -36.38 4.54 -7.16
C VAL A 36 -37.43 3.64 -6.50
N TRP A 37 -38.49 3.29 -7.24
CA TRP A 37 -39.50 2.32 -6.79
C TRP A 37 -38.87 0.98 -6.41
N GLY A 38 -39.15 0.47 -5.21
CA GLY A 38 -38.54 -0.75 -4.68
C GLY A 38 -37.35 -0.51 -3.75
N SER A 39 -37.01 0.75 -3.47
CA SER A 39 -36.01 1.13 -2.45
C SER A 39 -36.49 0.92 -1.00
N PHE A 40 -37.79 0.65 -0.79
CA PHE A 40 -38.37 0.33 0.51
C PHE A 40 -39.26 -0.90 0.43
N TYR A 41 -39.17 -1.78 1.42
CA TYR A 41 -40.04 -2.95 1.59
C TYR A 41 -40.68 -2.91 2.97
N ASP A 42 -42.01 -3.00 3.01
CA ASP A 42 -42.74 -3.14 4.26
C ASP A 42 -43.01 -4.63 4.56
N PRO A 43 -42.40 -5.19 5.62
CA PRO A 43 -42.56 -6.59 5.98
C PRO A 43 -43.97 -6.93 6.47
N GLU A 44 -44.74 -5.96 6.98
CA GLU A 44 -46.08 -6.21 7.52
C GLU A 44 -47.12 -6.35 6.40
N THR A 45 -47.09 -5.42 5.45
CA THR A 45 -48.00 -5.45 4.29
C THR A 45 -47.47 -6.28 3.11
N LYS A 46 -46.21 -6.72 3.19
CA LYS A 46 -45.47 -7.45 2.14
C LYS A 46 -45.45 -6.72 0.80
N ARG A 47 -45.36 -5.39 0.82
CA ARG A 47 -45.40 -4.53 -0.38
C ARG A 47 -44.11 -3.72 -0.51
N TRP A 48 -43.80 -3.37 -1.75
CA TRP A 48 -42.69 -2.51 -2.10
C TRP A 48 -43.17 -1.07 -2.30
N GLY A 49 -42.34 -0.11 -1.91
CA GLY A 49 -42.62 1.32 -2.05
C GLY A 49 -41.36 2.14 -2.32
N TYR A 50 -41.51 3.45 -2.22
CA TYR A 50 -40.41 4.43 -2.35
C TYR A 50 -39.71 4.67 -1.02
N GLY A 51 -38.38 4.70 -1.00
CA GLY A 51 -37.57 5.01 0.19
C GLY A 51 -37.80 6.40 0.78
N CYS A 52 -38.10 7.39 -0.07
CA CYS A 52 -38.26 8.79 0.34
C CYS A 52 -39.54 9.07 1.15
N CYS A 53 -40.68 8.50 0.76
CA CYS A 53 -41.99 8.79 1.37
C CYS A 53 -42.72 7.54 1.88
N LYS A 54 -42.17 6.33 1.66
CA LYS A 54 -42.76 5.03 2.00
C LYS A 54 -44.13 4.76 1.39
N VAL A 55 -44.52 5.54 0.37
CA VAL A 55 -45.77 5.32 -0.36
C VAL A 55 -45.63 4.05 -1.20
N MET A 56 -46.68 3.22 -1.15
CA MET A 56 -46.75 1.88 -1.76
C MET A 56 -47.58 1.87 -3.05
N GLU A 57 -47.77 3.04 -3.69
CA GLU A 57 -48.42 3.17 -5.00
C GLU A 57 -47.41 3.69 -6.04
N LYS A 58 -47.23 2.95 -7.15
CA LYS A 58 -46.17 3.22 -8.14
C LYS A 58 -46.37 4.52 -8.93
N GLN A 59 -47.57 5.07 -8.94
CA GLN A 59 -47.91 6.27 -9.72
C GLN A 59 -48.29 7.46 -8.85
N SER A 60 -48.22 7.34 -7.53
CA SER A 60 -48.52 8.45 -6.63
C SER A 60 -47.40 9.50 -6.68
N LYS A 61 -47.76 10.76 -6.49
CA LYS A 61 -46.80 11.85 -6.28
C LYS A 61 -46.13 11.72 -4.91
N CYS A 62 -44.89 12.19 -4.82
CA CYS A 62 -44.17 12.22 -3.55
C CYS A 62 -44.90 13.12 -2.54
N THR A 63 -45.11 12.61 -1.33
CA THR A 63 -45.72 13.35 -0.21
C THR A 63 -44.69 13.83 0.81
N ALA A 64 -43.41 13.53 0.61
CA ALA A 64 -42.35 14.04 1.47
C ALA A 64 -42.14 15.53 1.16
N GLU A 65 -42.32 16.39 2.16
CA GLU A 65 -41.89 17.79 2.07
C GLU A 65 -40.39 17.80 1.74
N LYS A 66 -40.02 18.54 0.68
CA LYS A 66 -38.64 18.63 0.21
C LYS A 66 -37.76 19.17 1.33
N ALA A 67 -37.00 18.30 1.99
CA ALA A 67 -36.01 18.72 2.97
C ALA A 67 -34.97 19.62 2.28
N PRO A 68 -34.57 20.75 2.90
CA PRO A 68 -33.49 21.57 2.37
C PRO A 68 -32.20 20.75 2.31
N GLU A 69 -31.39 21.03 1.30
CA GLU A 69 -30.13 20.35 0.99
C GLU A 69 -29.22 20.29 2.23
N PRO A 70 -28.67 19.11 2.58
CA PRO A 70 -27.83 18.98 3.76
C PRO A 70 -26.43 19.58 3.49
N GLU A 71 -26.20 20.76 4.04
CA GLU A 71 -24.89 21.25 4.45
C GLU A 71 -24.23 20.20 5.38
N PRO A 72 -22.94 19.88 5.22
CA PRO A 72 -22.29 18.82 5.99
C PRO A 72 -22.01 19.29 7.43
N ASN A 73 -22.86 18.93 8.39
CA ASN A 73 -22.58 19.15 9.81
C ASN A 73 -22.52 17.85 10.62
N SER A 74 -21.27 17.56 10.98
CA SER A 74 -20.76 16.94 12.21
C SER A 74 -21.76 16.70 13.35
N SER A 75 -21.85 15.46 13.81
CA SER A 75 -21.78 15.09 15.24
C SER A 75 -21.99 13.59 15.42
N ASP A 76 -20.89 12.85 15.50
CA ASP A 76 -20.80 11.65 16.32
C ASP A 76 -19.45 11.67 17.02
N LEU A 77 -19.51 11.85 18.34
CA LEU A 77 -18.38 11.82 19.24
C LEU A 77 -17.94 10.37 19.41
N ASP A 78 -16.83 9.98 18.79
CA ASP A 78 -16.03 8.86 19.27
C ASP A 78 -14.57 9.28 19.40
N ASN A 79 -14.02 8.97 20.56
CA ASN A 79 -12.80 9.54 21.12
C ASN A 79 -11.59 8.80 20.53
N SER A 80 -11.18 9.19 19.32
CA SER A 80 -9.89 8.81 18.71
C SER A 80 -8.95 10.01 18.69
N PRO A 81 -7.65 9.83 18.97
CA PRO A 81 -6.69 10.93 18.92
C PRO A 81 -6.69 11.54 17.51
N GLU A 82 -6.82 12.86 17.46
CA GLU A 82 -6.95 13.73 16.29
C GLU A 82 -6.17 13.20 15.08
N SER A 83 -6.88 12.63 14.11
CA SER A 83 -6.37 12.46 12.76
C SER A 83 -6.39 13.83 12.10
N LEU A 84 -5.22 14.43 11.98
CA LEU A 84 -4.95 15.57 11.09
C LEU A 84 -5.55 15.27 9.71
N GLY A 85 -6.28 16.26 9.16
CA GLY A 85 -6.99 16.12 7.90
C GLY A 85 -6.06 15.78 6.71
N PRO A 86 -6.62 15.31 5.59
CA PRO A 86 -5.85 14.84 4.44
C PRO A 86 -5.01 15.90 3.69
N ASP A 87 -5.00 17.16 4.14
CA ASP A 87 -4.38 18.29 3.43
C ASP A 87 -3.26 19.04 4.19
N GLU A 88 -2.87 18.61 5.39
CA GLU A 88 -1.59 19.05 5.97
C GLU A 88 -0.51 18.02 5.61
N VAL A 89 -0.07 18.06 4.35
CA VAL A 89 1.14 17.36 3.94
C VAL A 89 2.30 18.02 4.67
N GLU A 90 2.71 17.44 5.80
CA GLU A 90 3.98 17.81 6.43
C GLU A 90 5.09 17.64 5.37
N ILE A 91 5.53 18.76 4.81
CA ILE A 91 6.62 18.79 3.84
C ILE A 91 7.87 18.34 4.59
N ILE A 92 8.38 17.17 4.23
CA ILE A 92 9.59 16.65 4.85
C ILE A 92 10.76 17.46 4.29
N ASP A 93 11.31 18.34 5.14
CA ASP A 93 12.46 19.12 4.77
C ASP A 93 13.72 18.25 4.78
N TRP A 94 14.19 17.90 3.59
CA TRP A 94 15.45 17.18 3.38
C TRP A 94 16.69 18.07 3.55
N ASN A 95 16.54 19.39 3.73
CA ASN A 95 17.67 20.33 3.77
C ASN A 95 18.43 20.30 5.10
N ASN A 96 17.87 19.70 6.16
CA ASN A 96 18.54 19.60 7.47
C ASN A 96 18.65 18.14 7.96
N PRO A 97 19.45 17.29 7.27
CA PRO A 97 19.61 15.91 7.68
C PRO A 97 20.53 15.79 8.92
N PRO A 98 20.26 14.85 9.84
CA PRO A 98 21.14 14.61 10.98
C PRO A 98 22.57 14.26 10.54
N ALA A 99 23.57 14.95 11.10
CA ALA A 99 24.98 14.75 10.77
C ALA A 99 25.53 13.40 11.23
N GLU A 100 25.01 12.85 12.34
CA GLU A 100 25.49 11.60 12.93
C GLU A 100 24.38 10.58 13.12
N LEU A 101 24.70 9.31 12.84
CA LEU A 101 23.83 8.18 13.16
C LEU A 101 23.90 7.91 14.66
N ARG A 102 22.80 8.17 15.37
CA ARG A 102 22.65 7.79 16.77
C ARG A 102 22.52 6.26 16.88
N PRO A 103 22.91 5.62 17.99
CA PRO A 103 22.75 4.17 18.14
C PRO A 103 21.27 3.79 18.30
N ARG A 104 20.88 2.57 17.87
CA ARG A 104 19.51 2.04 18.00
C ARG A 104 18.94 2.15 19.43
N GLY A 105 19.79 2.03 20.45
CA GLY A 105 19.41 2.10 21.86
C GLY A 105 18.94 3.48 22.34
N SER A 106 19.20 4.57 21.60
CA SER A 106 18.71 5.90 22.01
C SER A 106 17.24 6.14 21.70
N PHE A 107 16.60 5.26 20.92
CA PHE A 107 15.21 5.41 20.48
C PHE A 107 14.31 4.38 21.18
N LYS A 108 13.21 4.87 21.76
CA LYS A 108 12.18 4.03 22.38
C LYS A 108 11.24 3.40 21.35
N ALA A 109 10.88 4.17 20.32
CA ALA A 109 9.96 3.74 19.27
C ALA A 109 10.74 3.26 18.02
N PRO A 110 10.37 2.11 17.42
CA PRO A 110 10.95 1.65 16.16
C PRO A 110 10.74 2.65 15.00
N THR A 111 9.60 3.35 14.98
CA THR A 111 9.28 4.36 13.94
C THR A 111 10.30 5.50 13.93
N ALA A 112 10.59 6.07 15.10
CA ALA A 112 11.56 7.16 15.26
C ALA A 112 12.99 6.73 14.90
N TRP A 113 13.34 5.46 15.15
CA TRP A 113 14.63 4.91 14.74
C TRP A 113 14.76 4.83 13.22
N VAL A 114 13.78 4.22 12.55
CA VAL A 114 13.77 4.04 11.10
C VAL A 114 13.79 5.41 10.40
N GLU A 115 13.02 6.37 10.90
CA GLU A 115 13.02 7.75 10.39
C GLU A 115 14.39 8.43 10.54
N HIS A 116 15.01 8.36 11.71
CA HIS A 116 16.36 8.92 11.94
C HIS A 116 17.40 8.29 11.02
N TYR A 117 17.35 6.96 10.88
CA TYR A 117 18.23 6.21 9.99
C TYR A 117 18.08 6.69 8.54
N VAL A 118 16.85 6.76 8.03
CA VAL A 118 16.56 7.18 6.65
C VAL A 118 17.04 8.61 6.41
N ARG A 119 16.69 9.56 7.29
CA ARG A 119 17.11 10.97 7.13
C ARG A 119 18.62 11.14 7.13
N HIS A 120 19.34 10.43 8.01
CA HIS A 120 20.79 10.48 8.06
C HIS A 120 21.43 9.99 6.75
N TYR A 121 21.04 8.80 6.26
CA TYR A 121 21.65 8.23 5.06
C TYR A 121 21.24 8.96 3.77
N VAL A 122 20.04 9.54 3.70
CA VAL A 122 19.66 10.42 2.58
C VAL A 122 20.55 11.66 2.55
N GLY A 123 20.82 12.27 3.71
CA GLY A 123 21.74 13.41 3.80
C GLY A 123 23.18 13.06 3.39
N GLU A 124 23.69 11.90 3.83
CA GLU A 124 24.98 11.38 3.38
C GLU A 124 25.01 11.12 1.87
N TRP A 125 23.91 10.62 1.30
CA TRP A 125 23.80 10.41 -0.15
C TRP A 125 23.88 11.73 -0.90
N GLN A 126 23.17 12.76 -0.45
CA GLN A 126 23.21 14.09 -1.06
C GLN A 126 24.62 14.69 -1.00
N ARG A 127 25.29 14.64 0.16
CA ARG A 127 26.69 15.08 0.30
C ARG A 127 27.61 14.34 -0.67
N LYS A 128 27.46 13.02 -0.80
CA LYS A 128 28.25 12.24 -1.76
C LYS A 128 27.90 12.52 -3.21
N ALA A 129 26.67 12.90 -3.52
CA ALA A 129 26.28 13.33 -4.85
C ALA A 129 26.95 14.67 -5.22
N GLU A 130 27.09 15.59 -4.27
CA GLU A 130 27.83 16.85 -4.44
C GLU A 130 29.33 16.62 -4.61
N ASP A 131 29.92 15.71 -3.82
CA ASP A 131 31.32 15.28 -3.93
C ASP A 131 31.64 14.48 -5.22
N GLY A 132 30.64 14.18 -6.05
CA GLY A 132 30.80 13.38 -7.26
C GLY A 132 31.08 11.88 -7.00
N TYR A 133 30.64 11.35 -5.85
CA TYR A 133 30.83 9.97 -5.40
C TYR A 133 32.31 9.57 -5.19
N ALA A 134 33.13 10.50 -4.71
CA ALA A 134 34.53 10.22 -4.38
C ALA A 134 34.69 9.03 -3.42
N GLY A 135 35.49 8.04 -3.81
CA GLY A 135 35.78 6.83 -3.02
C GLY A 135 34.83 5.65 -3.25
N PHE A 136 33.83 5.79 -4.13
CA PHE A 136 32.91 4.70 -4.47
C PHE A 136 33.47 3.86 -5.64
N PRO A 137 33.19 2.55 -5.68
CA PRO A 137 33.50 1.73 -6.84
C PRO A 137 32.61 2.11 -8.03
N ASP A 138 33.14 2.10 -9.25
CA ASP A 138 32.45 2.54 -10.47
C ASP A 138 31.08 1.88 -10.68
N LEU A 139 30.97 0.59 -10.36
CA LEU A 139 29.71 -0.16 -10.44
C LEU A 139 28.65 0.39 -9.47
N ALA A 140 29.06 0.80 -8.26
CA ALA A 140 28.14 1.40 -7.30
C ALA A 140 27.71 2.79 -7.76
N VAL A 141 28.61 3.58 -8.37
CA VAL A 141 28.28 4.92 -8.89
C VAL A 141 27.25 4.84 -10.01
N THR A 142 27.44 3.94 -10.98
CA THR A 142 26.48 3.77 -12.09
C THR A 142 25.10 3.33 -11.60
N THR A 143 25.06 2.51 -10.55
CA THR A 143 23.80 2.00 -9.98
C THR A 143 23.11 3.03 -9.09
N LEU A 144 23.84 3.74 -8.22
CA LEU A 144 23.26 4.63 -7.21
C LEU A 144 22.97 6.03 -7.76
N LYS A 145 23.81 6.58 -8.63
CA LYS A 145 23.66 7.96 -9.14
C LYS A 145 22.27 8.29 -9.71
N PRO A 146 21.65 7.48 -10.58
CA PRO A 146 20.32 7.79 -11.12
C PRO A 146 19.19 7.61 -10.10
N LEU A 147 19.44 6.90 -8.99
CA LEU A 147 18.41 6.49 -8.05
C LEU A 147 18.18 7.48 -6.91
N LEU A 148 19.01 8.51 -6.74
CA LEU A 148 18.89 9.46 -5.63
C LEU A 148 17.49 10.10 -5.55
N LYS A 149 17.07 10.78 -6.62
CA LYS A 149 15.76 11.47 -6.68
C LYS A 149 14.56 10.53 -6.45
N PRO A 150 14.41 9.42 -7.21
CA PRO A 150 13.27 8.53 -6.99
C PRO A 150 13.31 7.83 -5.62
N SER A 151 14.51 7.61 -5.06
CA SER A 151 14.62 7.06 -3.69
C SER A 151 14.13 8.06 -2.65
N MET A 152 14.42 9.36 -2.81
CA MET A 152 13.93 10.40 -1.90
C MET A 152 12.40 10.50 -1.90
N GLU A 153 11.78 10.53 -3.09
CA GLU A 153 10.32 10.55 -3.24
C GLU A 153 9.67 9.31 -2.62
N ALA A 154 10.28 8.13 -2.80
CA ALA A 154 9.78 6.90 -2.21
C ALA A 154 9.92 6.89 -0.66
N LEU A 155 11.03 7.40 -0.12
CA LEU A 155 11.28 7.45 1.32
C LEU A 155 10.41 8.49 2.02
N GLU A 156 10.00 9.55 1.32
CA GLU A 156 9.00 10.49 1.82
C GLU A 156 7.66 9.80 2.11
N ILE A 157 7.22 8.90 1.22
CA ILE A 157 6.01 8.09 1.46
C ILE A 157 6.17 7.22 2.70
N LEU A 158 7.35 6.61 2.90
CA LEU A 158 7.63 5.81 4.09
C LEU A 158 7.55 6.66 5.36
N ILE A 159 8.23 7.81 5.41
CA ILE A 159 8.23 8.66 6.60
C ILE A 159 6.81 9.13 6.93
N ARG A 160 6.01 9.53 5.93
CA ARG A 160 4.59 9.87 6.15
C ARG A 160 3.81 8.71 6.78
N ARG A 161 4.03 7.48 6.31
CA ARG A 161 3.40 6.27 6.88
C ARG A 161 3.95 5.88 8.26
N LEU A 162 5.18 6.25 8.61
CA LEU A 162 5.73 6.02 9.95
C LEU A 162 5.07 6.92 11.01
N HIS A 163 4.64 8.13 10.62
CA HIS A 163 3.85 9.01 11.50
C HIS A 163 2.45 8.43 11.76
N ASN A 164 1.89 7.68 10.79
CA ASN A 164 0.61 6.98 10.88
C ASN A 164 0.76 5.46 10.87
N PRO A 165 1.19 4.82 11.98
CA PRO A 165 1.59 3.41 12.00
C PRO A 165 0.46 2.42 11.64
N ARG A 166 -0.81 2.84 11.70
CA ARG A 166 -1.97 2.02 11.27
C ARG A 166 -1.98 1.74 9.76
N GLU A 167 -1.28 2.54 8.95
CA GLU A 167 -1.27 2.40 7.49
C GLU A 167 -0.13 1.53 6.96
N LEU A 168 0.84 1.18 7.81
CA LEU A 168 2.05 0.45 7.42
C LEU A 168 1.77 -1.05 7.22
N ASP A 169 0.98 -1.63 8.13
CA ASP A 169 0.57 -3.03 8.09
C ASP A 169 -0.80 -3.17 7.41
N ARG A 170 -0.85 -3.01 6.09
CA ARG A 170 -2.02 -3.44 5.28
C ARG A 170 -2.13 -4.97 5.16
N SER A 171 -1.39 -5.71 5.99
CA SER A 171 -1.15 -7.13 5.81
C SER A 171 -2.42 -7.96 5.92
N GLU A 172 -2.38 -9.09 5.22
CA GLU A 172 -3.39 -10.10 5.04
C GLU A 172 -4.28 -10.30 6.28
N LYS A 173 -5.59 -10.09 6.13
CA LYS A 173 -6.55 -10.72 7.05
C LYS A 173 -6.20 -12.20 7.07
N THR A 174 -5.87 -12.72 8.25
CA THR A 174 -5.58 -14.15 8.45
C THR A 174 -6.84 -14.93 8.10
N VAL A 175 -7.05 -15.23 6.83
CA VAL A 175 -8.11 -16.14 6.43
C VAL A 175 -7.57 -17.51 6.79
N ARG A 176 -7.97 -18.01 7.98
CA ARG A 176 -7.91 -19.44 8.27
C ARG A 176 -8.63 -20.15 7.12
N ARG A 177 -7.89 -20.66 6.14
CA ARG A 177 -8.49 -21.56 5.14
C ARG A 177 -8.88 -22.82 5.89
N GLY A 178 -10.19 -22.91 6.16
CA GLY A 178 -10.81 -24.11 6.66
C GLY A 178 -10.72 -25.23 5.63
N ARG A 179 -10.49 -26.44 6.17
CA ARG A 179 -10.53 -27.77 5.54
C ARG A 179 -9.37 -28.14 4.61
N GLU A 180 -8.36 -28.70 5.28
CA GLU A 180 -7.55 -29.87 4.89
C GLU A 180 -8.20 -30.74 3.78
N THR A 181 -7.87 -30.46 2.52
CA THR A 181 -8.06 -31.46 1.45
C THR A 181 -6.83 -32.35 1.36
N ARG A 182 -6.83 -33.42 2.16
CA ARG A 182 -6.23 -34.78 2.05
C ARG A 182 -4.90 -35.06 1.29
N ALA A 183 -4.19 -34.10 0.75
CA ALA A 183 -2.85 -34.25 0.19
C ALA A 183 -1.89 -33.37 1.01
N GLY A 184 -1.31 -33.96 2.06
CA GLY A 184 -0.46 -33.28 3.05
C GLY A 184 0.84 -32.71 2.48
N MET A 185 0.73 -31.59 1.77
CA MET A 185 1.85 -30.76 1.31
C MET A 185 1.50 -29.27 1.34
N GLU A 186 0.49 -28.85 2.10
CA GLU A 186 0.30 -27.44 2.43
C GLU A 186 1.21 -27.15 3.64
N GLY A 187 2.21 -26.29 3.46
CA GLY A 187 3.14 -25.90 4.52
C GLY A 187 2.39 -25.31 5.72
N ARG A 188 2.97 -25.43 6.93
CA ARG A 188 2.39 -24.78 8.11
C ARG A 188 2.30 -23.28 7.85
N VAL A 189 1.10 -22.70 7.99
CA VAL A 189 0.91 -21.25 7.95
C VAL A 189 1.75 -20.63 9.06
N GLN A 190 2.77 -19.86 8.69
CA GLN A 190 3.58 -19.10 9.64
C GLN A 190 3.10 -17.65 9.64
N GLU A 191 2.77 -17.14 10.82
CA GLU A 191 2.43 -15.72 10.98
C GLU A 191 3.63 -14.86 10.57
N GLU A 192 3.37 -13.87 9.72
CA GLU A 192 4.39 -12.92 9.29
C GLU A 192 4.59 -11.84 10.36
N ARG A 193 5.83 -11.37 10.50
CA ARG A 193 6.14 -10.22 11.38
C ARG A 193 5.56 -8.95 10.79
N SER A 194 5.27 -7.96 11.65
CA SER A 194 4.87 -6.62 11.20
C SER A 194 5.92 -6.03 10.25
N VAL A 195 5.48 -5.26 9.25
CA VAL A 195 6.37 -4.53 8.35
C VAL A 195 7.29 -3.61 9.15
N LEU A 196 6.77 -2.96 10.20
CA LEU A 196 7.56 -2.06 11.04
C LEU A 196 8.71 -2.80 11.74
N GLU A 197 8.43 -3.97 12.31
CA GLU A 197 9.45 -4.80 12.97
C GLU A 197 10.53 -5.24 11.98
N GLN A 198 10.13 -5.61 10.75
CA GLN A 198 11.08 -6.01 9.72
C GLN A 198 11.93 -4.83 9.24
N LEU A 199 11.36 -3.62 9.13
CA LEU A 199 12.12 -2.40 8.81
C LEU A 199 13.11 -2.03 9.94
N ASP A 200 12.70 -2.21 11.20
CA ASP A 200 13.58 -2.03 12.37
C ASP A 200 14.74 -3.02 12.34
N ASP A 201 14.48 -4.30 12.05
CA ASP A 201 15.51 -5.34 11.90
C ASP A 201 16.51 -4.98 10.78
N ILE A 202 16.03 -4.56 9.60
CA ILE A 202 16.88 -4.19 8.45
C ILE A 202 17.79 -3.01 8.80
N THR A 203 17.22 -1.93 9.35
CA THR A 203 17.96 -0.71 9.69
C THR A 203 18.93 -0.92 10.85
N SER A 204 18.55 -1.73 11.84
CA SER A 204 19.41 -2.10 12.97
C SER A 204 20.60 -2.96 12.53
N ASN A 205 20.35 -3.96 11.67
CA ASN A 205 21.42 -4.80 11.13
C ASN A 205 22.39 -3.98 10.27
N SER A 206 21.87 -3.09 9.42
CA SER A 206 22.70 -2.17 8.63
C SER A 206 23.54 -1.24 9.51
N ALA A 207 22.97 -0.69 10.59
CA ALA A 207 23.71 0.14 11.55
C ALA A 207 24.81 -0.63 12.29
N SER A 208 24.62 -1.95 12.52
CA SER A 208 25.62 -2.86 13.07
C SER A 208 26.67 -3.35 12.05
N LEU A 209 26.60 -2.86 10.81
CA LEU A 209 27.43 -3.25 9.66
C LEU A 209 27.21 -4.69 9.18
N ASP A 210 26.11 -5.35 9.56
CA ASP A 210 25.72 -6.66 9.03
C ASP A 210 24.77 -6.49 7.83
N TYR A 211 25.36 -6.22 6.67
CA TYR A 211 24.62 -5.94 5.43
C TYR A 211 23.97 -7.20 4.85
N LEU A 212 24.59 -8.37 5.06
CA LEU A 212 24.02 -9.65 4.63
C LEU A 212 22.74 -9.96 5.41
N ALA A 213 22.75 -9.78 6.74
CA ALA A 213 21.54 -9.92 7.56
C ALA A 213 20.47 -8.87 7.19
N ALA A 214 20.87 -7.63 6.94
CA ALA A 214 19.94 -6.59 6.47
C ALA A 214 19.29 -6.95 5.13
N ARG A 215 20.05 -7.47 4.17
CA ARG A 215 19.53 -7.94 2.88
C ARG A 215 18.63 -9.17 3.04
N ALA A 216 18.96 -10.09 3.93
CA ALA A 216 18.10 -11.22 4.26
C ALA A 216 16.76 -10.76 4.86
N GLY A 217 16.78 -9.73 5.71
CA GLY A 217 15.58 -9.06 6.21
C GLY A 217 14.73 -8.47 5.09
N TYR A 218 15.34 -7.79 4.11
CA TYR A 218 14.64 -7.30 2.92
C TYR A 218 14.02 -8.44 2.08
N MET A 219 14.75 -9.54 1.87
CA MET A 219 14.23 -10.69 1.13
C MET A 219 13.02 -11.31 1.84
N LYS A 220 13.06 -11.36 3.18
CA LYS A 220 11.93 -11.83 3.99
C LYS A 220 10.74 -10.86 3.91
N LEU A 221 10.98 -9.55 3.90
CA LEU A 221 9.93 -8.55 3.78
C LEU A 221 9.23 -8.60 2.41
N THR A 222 9.99 -8.84 1.34
CA THR A 222 9.47 -8.87 -0.04
C THR A 222 8.79 -10.17 -0.42
N LEU A 223 9.37 -11.32 -0.06
CA LEU A 223 8.81 -12.63 -0.38
C LEU A 223 7.85 -13.15 0.69
N GLY A 224 8.00 -12.70 1.93
CA GLY A 224 7.25 -13.22 3.07
C GLY A 224 7.59 -14.68 3.37
N ASN A 225 6.64 -15.38 3.97
CA ASN A 225 6.69 -16.82 4.20
C ASN A 225 5.96 -17.61 3.09
N LYS A 226 5.83 -17.03 1.89
CA LYS A 226 5.12 -17.66 0.77
C LYS A 226 5.87 -18.89 0.28
N THR A 227 5.13 -19.97 0.11
CA THR A 227 5.58 -21.20 -0.53
C THR A 227 5.40 -21.12 -2.04
N TRP A 228 4.29 -20.52 -2.51
CA TRP A 228 3.93 -20.43 -3.94
C TRP A 228 3.62 -19.00 -4.35
N ASN A 229 4.58 -18.35 -5.01
CA ASN A 229 4.43 -16.99 -5.56
C ASN A 229 3.51 -16.93 -6.79
N ASN A 230 3.31 -18.05 -7.49
CA ASN A 230 2.41 -18.17 -8.63
C ASN A 230 1.58 -19.46 -8.55
N THR A 231 0.40 -19.45 -9.17
CA THR A 231 -0.37 -20.68 -9.37
C THR A 231 0.39 -21.58 -10.33
N PHE A 232 0.75 -22.77 -9.87
CA PHE A 232 1.46 -23.76 -10.66
C PHE A 232 0.52 -24.89 -11.06
N VAL A 233 0.55 -25.26 -12.35
CA VAL A 233 -0.25 -26.34 -12.91
C VAL A 233 0.70 -27.36 -13.53
N ALA A 234 0.72 -28.58 -12.99
CA ALA A 234 1.50 -29.69 -13.51
C ALA A 234 0.60 -30.75 -14.13
N HIS A 235 0.89 -31.15 -15.36
CA HIS A 235 0.24 -32.29 -15.99
C HIS A 235 1.15 -33.51 -15.86
N VAL A 236 0.63 -34.58 -15.26
CA VAL A 236 1.34 -35.86 -15.15
C VAL A 236 0.60 -36.86 -16.03
N ALA A 237 1.30 -37.41 -17.02
CA ALA A 237 0.76 -38.48 -17.85
C ALA A 237 0.41 -39.68 -16.97
N ALA A 238 -0.83 -40.17 -17.03
CA ALA A 238 -1.18 -41.39 -16.33
C ALA A 238 -0.58 -42.58 -17.08
N CYS A 239 0.09 -43.51 -16.38
CA CYS A 239 0.71 -44.70 -16.99
C CYS A 239 -0.30 -45.73 -17.52
N THR A 240 -1.59 -45.40 -17.56
CA THR A 240 -2.67 -46.21 -18.13
C THR A 240 -3.50 -45.31 -19.03
N MET A 241 -4.29 -45.86 -19.97
CA MET A 241 -5.13 -45.18 -20.99
C MET A 241 -6.18 -44.17 -20.47
N LYS A 242 -5.94 -43.55 -19.31
CA LYS A 242 -6.77 -42.59 -18.57
C LYS A 242 -6.34 -41.13 -18.81
N GLY A 243 -5.56 -40.85 -19.86
CA GLY A 243 -5.12 -39.49 -20.20
C GLY A 243 -4.08 -38.90 -19.24
N ALA A 244 -4.15 -37.58 -19.01
CA ALA A 244 -3.25 -36.86 -18.10
C ALA A 244 -4.00 -36.39 -16.84
N ARG A 245 -3.34 -36.44 -15.68
CA ARG A 245 -3.82 -35.83 -14.44
C ARG A 245 -3.25 -34.42 -14.32
N GLU A 246 -4.10 -33.44 -14.06
CA GLU A 246 -3.70 -32.08 -13.73
C GLU A 246 -3.60 -31.93 -12.20
N TYR A 247 -2.44 -31.49 -11.72
CA TYR A 247 -2.23 -31.05 -10.35
C TYR A 247 -2.09 -29.54 -10.36
N ARG A 248 -3.12 -28.86 -9.85
CA ARG A 248 -3.07 -27.42 -9.61
C ARG A 248 -2.64 -27.14 -8.17
N ARG A 249 -1.67 -26.24 -8.02
CA ARG A 249 -1.27 -25.61 -6.77
C ARG A 249 -1.57 -24.14 -6.89
N ASN A 250 -2.49 -23.66 -6.06
CA ASN A 250 -2.87 -22.25 -6.09
C ASN A 250 -1.75 -21.40 -5.48
N ARG A 251 -1.62 -20.18 -5.97
CA ARG A 251 -0.79 -19.15 -5.35
C ARG A 251 -1.21 -18.91 -3.90
N ASP A 252 -0.24 -18.53 -3.09
CA ASP A 252 -0.46 -18.00 -1.75
C ASP A 252 -1.06 -16.59 -1.78
N ASN A 253 -1.40 -16.08 -0.59
CA ASN A 253 -1.91 -14.73 -0.43
C ASN A 253 -0.81 -13.70 -0.75
N TYR A 254 -1.26 -12.48 -1.04
CA TYR A 254 -0.40 -11.36 -1.33
C TYR A 254 0.01 -10.65 -0.04
N ASN A 255 1.31 -10.48 0.17
CA ASN A 255 1.84 -9.68 1.27
C ASN A 255 1.74 -8.18 0.97
N THR A 256 2.13 -7.33 1.93
CA THR A 256 2.12 -5.87 1.79
C THR A 256 2.91 -5.40 0.57
N TYR A 257 4.03 -6.06 0.25
CA TYR A 257 4.83 -5.75 -0.92
C TYR A 257 4.06 -5.98 -2.24
N ASP A 258 3.32 -7.07 -2.36
CA ASP A 258 2.55 -7.36 -3.59
C ASP A 258 1.29 -6.49 -3.73
N MET A 259 0.65 -6.14 -2.61
CA MET A 259 -0.62 -5.42 -2.61
C MET A 259 -0.49 -3.93 -2.90
N ASP A 260 0.63 -3.31 -2.52
CA ASP A 260 0.78 -1.86 -2.53
C ASP A 260 2.03 -1.41 -3.32
N PRO A 261 1.87 -0.73 -4.47
CA PRO A 261 3.00 -0.31 -5.29
C PRO A 261 3.90 0.71 -4.56
N ASP A 262 3.33 1.52 -3.66
CA ASP A 262 4.12 2.46 -2.87
C ASP A 262 5.00 1.73 -1.84
N SER A 263 4.53 0.59 -1.32
CA SER A 263 5.33 -0.31 -0.50
C SER A 263 6.53 -0.88 -1.22
N GLN A 264 6.37 -1.25 -2.49
CA GLN A 264 7.49 -1.69 -3.31
C GLN A 264 8.54 -0.58 -3.46
N LYS A 265 8.10 0.65 -3.77
CA LYS A 265 8.99 1.79 -3.97
C LYS A 265 9.85 2.07 -2.74
N TYR A 266 9.24 2.22 -1.55
CA TYR A 266 10.02 2.55 -0.36
C TYR A 266 10.88 1.39 0.13
N MET A 267 10.45 0.13 -0.03
CA MET A 267 11.27 -1.04 0.32
C MET A 267 12.50 -1.14 -0.58
N HIS A 268 12.35 -0.88 -1.88
CA HIS A 268 13.47 -0.80 -2.81
C HIS A 268 14.40 0.36 -2.47
N ALA A 269 13.85 1.54 -2.20
CA ALA A 269 14.65 2.72 -1.81
C ALA A 269 15.44 2.46 -0.52
N LEU A 270 14.84 1.80 0.47
CA LEU A 270 15.54 1.40 1.69
C LEU A 270 16.69 0.43 1.41
N LEU A 271 16.50 -0.55 0.52
CA LEU A 271 17.59 -1.44 0.11
C LEU A 271 18.74 -0.65 -0.55
N LYS A 272 18.43 0.40 -1.33
CA LYS A 272 19.46 1.27 -1.91
C LYS A 272 20.20 2.08 -0.85
N LEU A 273 19.53 2.51 0.22
CA LEU A 273 20.19 3.11 1.38
C LEU A 273 21.13 2.13 2.09
N VAL A 274 20.75 0.85 2.22
CA VAL A 274 21.64 -0.18 2.80
C VAL A 274 22.86 -0.41 1.89
N GLN A 275 22.68 -0.42 0.57
CA GLN A 275 23.80 -0.51 -0.38
C GLN A 275 24.74 0.70 -0.30
N LEU A 276 24.18 1.90 -0.19
CA LEU A 276 24.93 3.13 0.06
C LEU A 276 25.70 3.06 1.39
N ALA A 277 25.05 2.61 2.47
CA ALA A 277 25.67 2.45 3.78
C ALA A 277 26.89 1.52 3.71
N GLN A 278 26.78 0.41 2.97
CA GLN A 278 27.88 -0.51 2.73
C GLN A 278 29.04 0.15 1.95
N CYS A 279 28.76 0.99 0.95
CA CYS A 279 29.82 1.74 0.26
C CYS A 279 30.53 2.72 1.18
N LEU A 280 29.79 3.40 2.07
CA LEU A 280 30.34 4.38 2.99
C LEU A 280 31.18 3.74 4.09
N LYS A 281 30.69 2.63 4.66
CA LYS A 281 31.29 1.94 5.80
C LYS A 281 31.26 0.42 5.54
N PRO A 282 32.14 -0.12 4.69
CA PRO A 282 32.20 -1.56 4.47
C PRO A 282 32.61 -2.28 5.76
N ASN A 283 32.03 -3.46 6.02
CA ASN A 283 32.43 -4.28 7.16
C ASN A 283 33.85 -4.84 6.91
N PRO A 284 34.76 -4.81 7.90
CA PRO A 284 36.06 -5.50 7.78
C PRO A 284 35.91 -7.00 7.50
N ASP A 285 34.85 -7.63 8.00
CA ASP A 285 34.49 -9.01 7.68
C ASP A 285 33.73 -9.07 6.35
N GLN A 286 34.38 -9.62 5.32
CA GLN A 286 33.80 -9.75 3.98
C GLN A 286 32.55 -10.63 3.95
N SER A 287 32.40 -11.58 4.87
CA SER A 287 31.24 -12.48 4.91
C SER A 287 29.93 -11.76 5.23
N LYS A 288 30.01 -10.59 5.87
CA LYS A 288 28.86 -9.75 6.25
C LYS A 288 28.51 -8.70 5.20
N ASN A 289 29.36 -8.52 4.19
CA ASN A 289 29.12 -7.60 3.10
C ASN A 289 28.28 -8.27 2.01
N CYS A 290 27.41 -7.50 1.34
CA CYS A 290 26.70 -7.96 0.16
C CYS A 290 27.54 -7.75 -1.10
N VAL A 291 27.38 -8.64 -2.08
CA VAL A 291 27.93 -8.40 -3.43
C VAL A 291 27.04 -7.38 -4.16
N PHE A 292 27.70 -6.41 -4.81
CA PHE A 292 27.08 -5.37 -5.63
C PHE A 292 26.53 -5.92 -6.95
#